data_AF-A0A7G2CPR9-F1
#
_entry.id   AF-A0A7G2CPR9-F1
#
_cell.length_a   1.000
_cell.length_b   1.000
_cell.length_c   1.000
_cell.angle_alpha   90.00
_cell.angle_beta   90.00
_cell.angle_gamma   90.00
#
_symmetry.space_group_name_H-M   'P 1'
#
loop_
_entity.id
_entity.type
_entity.pdbx_description
1 polymer ?
#
loop_
_entity_poly.entity_id
_entity_poly.type
_entity_poly.pdbx_seq_one_letter_code
_entity_poly.pdbx_strand_id
1 'polypeptide(L)'
;MLEGKELQLPNMSASDPLMSRIESLRMFLEDQLGDDLFFECYRCLNSITAVNDQAMDQLTNKLTEEQRRFLPLITQLLVCEDAINKQSMVNM
;
A
#
# COMPACT_ATOMS: atom_id res chain seq x y z
N MET A 1 -8.50 4.80 -3.87
CA MET A 1 -9.91 4.34 -4.02
C MET A 1 -9.92 2.82 -3.96
N LEU A 2 -10.94 2.23 -3.35
CA LEU A 2 -11.16 0.78 -3.35
C LEU A 2 -12.47 0.52 -4.10
N GLU A 3 -12.42 -0.30 -5.16
CA GLU A 3 -13.60 -0.66 -5.98
C GLU A 3 -14.38 0.55 -6.54
N GLY A 4 -13.66 1.59 -6.95
CA GLY A 4 -14.27 2.81 -7.50
C GLY A 4 -14.91 3.73 -6.44
N LYS A 5 -14.79 3.40 -5.15
CA LYS A 5 -15.24 4.23 -4.05
C LYS A 5 -14.05 4.85 -3.31
N GLU A 6 -14.27 6.03 -2.76
CA GLU A 6 -13.32 6.62 -1.83
C GLU A 6 -13.24 5.74 -0.58
N LEU A 7 -12.01 5.37 -0.21
CA LEU A 7 -11.77 4.60 0.99
C LEU A 7 -11.79 5.56 2.17
N GLN A 8 -12.73 5.34 3.10
CA GLN A 8 -12.78 6.07 4.36
C GLN A 8 -11.97 5.31 5.39
N LEU A 9 -10.84 5.88 5.81
CA LEU A 9 -10.02 5.32 6.89
C LEU A 9 -10.67 5.66 8.24
N PRO A 10 -10.69 4.71 9.20
CA PRO A 10 -11.30 4.97 10.50
C PRO A 10 -10.59 6.12 11.21
N ASN A 11 -11.37 7.03 11.81
CA ASN A 11 -10.90 8.17 12.59
C ASN A 11 -10.00 9.18 11.85
N MET A 12 -10.02 9.19 10.52
CA MET A 12 -9.22 10.13 9.71
C MET A 12 -10.11 11.12 8.95
N SER A 13 -9.67 12.37 8.92
CA SER A 13 -10.21 13.46 8.13
C SER A 13 -9.30 13.76 6.94
N ALA A 14 -9.88 14.30 5.87
CA ALA A 14 -9.12 14.81 4.73
C ALA A 14 -8.17 15.97 5.11
N SER A 15 -8.43 16.65 6.24
CA SER A 15 -7.59 17.72 6.79
C SER A 15 -6.36 17.22 7.54
N ASP A 16 -6.27 15.93 7.85
CA ASP A 16 -5.14 15.40 8.61
C ASP A 16 -3.84 15.43 7.81
N PRO A 17 -2.68 15.59 8.48
CA PRO A 17 -1.38 15.60 7.82
C PRO A 17 -1.19 14.37 6.92
N LEU A 18 -0.51 14.56 5.79
CA LEU A 18 -0.28 13.48 4.83
C LEU A 18 0.39 12.26 5.47
N MET A 19 1.38 12.47 6.37
CA MET A 19 2.02 11.37 7.11
C MET A 19 1.01 10.58 7.97
N SER A 20 0.12 11.27 8.68
CA SER A 20 -0.91 10.60 9.50
C SER A 20 -1.84 9.75 8.64
N ARG A 21 -2.20 10.25 7.44
CA ARG A 21 -3.05 9.52 6.49
C ARG A 21 -2.35 8.30 5.88
N ILE A 22 -1.05 8.39 5.62
CA ILE A 22 -0.23 7.26 5.15
C ILE A 22 -0.15 6.18 6.22
N GLU A 23 0.12 6.57 7.47
CA GLU A 23 0.18 5.64 8.59
C GLU A 23 -1.15 4.93 8.81
N SER A 24 -2.27 5.65 8.76
CA SER A 24 -3.60 5.02 8.84
C SER A 24 -3.90 4.08 7.67
N LEU A 25 -3.41 4.38 6.46
CA LEU A 25 -3.55 3.46 5.33
C LEU A 25 -2.75 2.17 5.57
N ARG A 26 -1.53 2.27 6.08
CA ARG A 26 -0.70 1.13 6.48
C ARG A 26 -1.41 0.28 7.52
N MET A 27 -1.84 0.87 8.64
CA MET A 27 -2.54 0.16 9.71
C MET A 27 -3.82 -0.54 9.20
N PHE A 28 -4.57 0.12 8.32
CA PHE A 28 -5.74 -0.49 7.69
C PHE A 28 -5.37 -1.71 6.86
N LEU A 29 -4.30 -1.65 6.06
CA LEU A 29 -3.87 -2.78 5.24
C LEU A 29 -3.32 -3.95 6.09
N GLU A 30 -2.61 -3.65 7.17
CA GLU A 30 -2.14 -4.63 8.16
C GLU A 30 -3.31 -5.35 8.84
N ASP A 31 -4.36 -4.63 9.24
CA ASP A 31 -5.58 -5.22 9.82
C ASP A 31 -6.33 -6.14 8.83
N GLN A 32 -6.41 -5.75 7.55
CA GLN A 32 -7.16 -6.50 6.54
C GLN A 32 -6.42 -7.72 5.99
N LEU A 33 -5.09 -7.69 5.93
CA LEU A 33 -4.27 -8.75 5.34
C LEU A 33 -3.56 -9.61 6.38
N GLY A 34 -3.33 -9.06 7.58
CA GLY A 34 -2.35 -9.56 8.53
C GLY A 34 -0.93 -9.14 8.16
N ASP A 35 -0.09 -8.93 9.18
CA ASP A 35 1.26 -8.39 9.05
C ASP A 35 2.12 -9.15 8.03
N ASP A 36 2.20 -10.49 8.14
CA ASP A 36 3.05 -11.31 7.28
C ASP A 36 2.70 -11.16 5.79
N LEU A 37 1.40 -11.22 5.47
CA LEU A 37 0.92 -11.11 4.10
C LEU A 37 1.08 -9.68 3.58
N PHE A 38 0.79 -8.67 4.40
CA PHE A 38 1.03 -7.28 4.07
C PHE A 38 2.50 -7.05 3.72
N PHE A 39 3.44 -7.51 4.55
CA PHE A 39 4.87 -7.35 4.29
C PHE A 39 5.33 -8.10 3.03
N GLU A 40 4.80 -9.29 2.76
CA GLU A 40 5.10 -10.03 1.53
C GLU A 40 4.64 -9.24 0.29
N CYS A 41 3.39 -8.78 0.28
CA CYS A 41 2.84 -7.94 -0.79
C CYS A 41 3.65 -6.65 -0.96
N TYR A 42 3.92 -5.93 0.13
CA TYR A 42 4.66 -4.68 0.14
C TYR A 42 6.05 -4.85 -0.46
N ARG A 43 6.81 -5.87 -0.02
CA ARG A 43 8.16 -6.14 -0.54
C ARG A 43 8.14 -6.55 -2.00
N CYS A 44 7.18 -7.37 -2.41
CA CYS A 44 7.03 -7.78 -3.80
C CYS A 44 6.77 -6.55 -4.69
N LEU A 45 5.78 -5.72 -4.32
CA LEU A 45 5.41 -4.52 -5.07
C LEU A 45 6.53 -3.46 -5.10
N ASN A 46 7.25 -3.28 -3.99
CA ASN A 46 8.36 -2.31 -3.90
C ASN A 46 9.62 -2.74 -4.67
N SER A 47 9.70 -4.01 -5.07
CA SER A 47 10.84 -4.55 -5.80
C SER A 47 10.56 -4.80 -7.28
N ILE A 48 9.37 -4.43 -7.80
CA ILE A 48 8.99 -4.71 -9.19
C ILE A 48 9.96 -4.03 -10.16
N THR A 49 10.65 -4.88 -10.92
CA THR A 49 11.37 -4.54 -12.15
C THR A 49 10.85 -5.48 -13.25
N ALA A 50 11.20 -5.25 -14.52
CA ALA A 50 10.78 -6.10 -15.64
C ALA A 50 11.21 -7.59 -15.51
N VAL A 51 12.05 -7.93 -14.54
CA VAL A 51 12.49 -9.31 -14.23
C VAL A 51 11.55 -10.00 -13.22
N ASN A 52 10.66 -9.26 -12.57
CA ASN A 52 9.85 -9.73 -11.44
C ASN A 52 8.42 -10.19 -11.80
N ASP A 53 8.08 -10.33 -13.09
CA ASP A 53 6.74 -10.79 -13.51
C ASP A 53 6.35 -12.12 -12.85
N GLN A 54 7.31 -13.04 -12.71
CA GLN A 54 7.09 -14.33 -12.04
C GLN A 54 6.77 -14.17 -10.53
N ALA A 55 7.35 -13.17 -9.86
CA ALA A 55 7.07 -12.90 -8.45
C ALA A 55 5.65 -12.34 -8.26
N MET A 56 5.20 -11.49 -9.19
CA MET A 56 3.83 -10.98 -9.19
C MET A 56 2.80 -12.08 -9.45
N ASP A 57 3.09 -13.01 -10.35
CA ASP A 57 2.21 -14.17 -10.58
C ASP A 57 2.12 -15.06 -9.33
N GLN A 58 3.25 -15.32 -8.67
CA GLN A 58 3.28 -16.10 -7.45
C GLN A 58 2.50 -15.42 -6.32
N LEU A 59 2.68 -14.11 -6.13
CA LEU A 59 1.93 -13.33 -5.15
C LEU A 59 0.42 -13.40 -5.44
N THR A 60 0.04 -13.15 -6.69
CA THR A 60 -1.36 -13.13 -7.11
C THR A 60 -2.03 -14.49 -6.90
N ASN A 61 -1.30 -15.59 -7.13
CA ASN A 61 -1.81 -16.95 -6.91
C ASN A 61 -1.97 -17.32 -5.43
N LYS A 62 -1.22 -16.70 -4.52
CA LYS A 62 -1.36 -16.92 -3.06
C LYS A 62 -2.56 -16.18 -2.46
N LEU A 63 -2.97 -15.07 -3.07
CA LEU A 63 -4.02 -14.20 -2.54
C LEU A 63 -5.41 -14.71 -2.92
N THR A 64 -6.34 -14.64 -1.96
CA THR A 64 -7.77 -14.78 -2.27
C THR A 64 -8.26 -13.60 -3.12
N GLU A 65 -9.42 -13.74 -3.77
CA GLU A 65 -10.00 -12.64 -4.54
C GLU A 65 -10.26 -11.39 -3.69
N GLU A 66 -10.62 -11.56 -2.42
CA GLU A 66 -10.83 -10.47 -1.48
C GLU A 66 -9.50 -9.75 -1.18
N GLN A 67 -8.45 -10.51 -0.88
CA GLN A 67 -7.13 -9.95 -0.56
C GLN A 67 -6.50 -9.21 -1.75
N ARG A 68 -6.71 -9.69 -2.98
CA ARG A 68 -6.22 -9.02 -4.21
C ARG A 68 -6.73 -7.59 -4.36
N ARG A 69 -7.90 -7.27 -3.81
CA ARG A 69 -8.51 -5.92 -3.89
C ARG A 69 -7.67 -4.87 -3.16
N PHE A 70 -6.81 -5.28 -2.22
CA PHE A 70 -5.92 -4.40 -1.48
C PHE A 70 -4.60 -4.10 -2.20
N LEU A 71 -4.21 -4.85 -3.23
CA LEU A 71 -2.96 -4.61 -3.97
C LEU A 71 -2.83 -3.17 -4.52
N PRO A 72 -3.86 -2.58 -5.15
CA PRO A 72 -3.79 -1.18 -5.59
C PRO A 72 -3.59 -0.19 -4.44
N LEU A 73 -4.09 -0.49 -3.24
CA LEU A 73 -3.92 0.35 -2.06
C LEU A 73 -2.49 0.25 -1.51
N ILE A 74 -1.85 -0.91 -1.58
CA ILE A 74 -0.43 -1.06 -1.23
C ILE A 74 0.45 -0.30 -2.24
N THR A 75 0.14 -0.36 -3.53
CA THR A 75 0.82 0.47 -4.53
C THR A 75 0.64 1.96 -4.24
N GLN A 76 -0.56 2.38 -3.85
CA GLN A 76 -0.83 3.76 -3.45
C GLN A 76 0.00 4.16 -2.21
N LEU A 77 0.09 3.28 -1.21
CA LEU A 77 0.92 3.49 -0.03
C LEU A 77 2.38 3.76 -0.40
N LEU A 78 2.97 2.90 -1.23
CA LEU A 78 4.36 3.05 -1.71
C LEU A 78 4.59 4.39 -2.41
N VAL A 79 3.67 4.80 -3.30
CA VAL A 79 3.76 6.09 -4.00
C VAL A 79 3.71 7.27 -3.03
N CYS A 80 2.85 7.20 -2.02
CA CYS A 80 2.74 8.24 -1.01
C CYS A 80 4.01 8.34 -0.15
N GLU A 81 4.60 7.20 0.24
CA GLU A 81 5.84 7.14 1.01
C GLU A 81 7.03 7.67 0.21
N ASP A 82 7.14 7.29 -1.06
CA ASP A 82 8.16 7.82 -1.98
C ASP A 82 8.07 9.34 -2.14
N ALA A 83 6.85 9.90 -2.20
CA ALA A 83 6.65 11.33 -2.29
C ALA A 83 7.15 12.06 -1.03
N ILE A 84 6.90 11.51 0.16
CA ILE A 84 7.39 12.07 1.43
C ILE A 84 8.91 11.96 1.54
N ASN A 85 9.47 10.80 1.16
CA ASN A 85 10.91 10.58 1.19
C ASN A 85 11.63 11.59 0.29
N LYS A 86 11.11 11.83 -0.92
CA LYS A 86 11.65 12.83 -1.85
C LYS A 86 11.52 14.26 -1.31
N GLN A 87 10.39 14.62 -0.69
CA GLN A 87 10.23 15.95 -0.07
C GLN A 87 11.20 16.17 1.09
N SER A 88 11.44 15.15 1.90
CA SER A 88 12.39 15.20 3.02
C SER A 88 13.82 15.41 2.53
N MET A 89 14.18 14.87 1.36
CA MET A 89 15.50 15.05 0.74
C MET A 89 15.70 16.43 0.09
N VAL A 90 14.62 17.12 -0.31
CA VAL A 90 14.69 18.47 -0.92
C VAL A 90 14.77 19.57 0.14
N ASN A 91 14.37 19.27 1.38
CA ASN A 91 14.37 20.22 2.50
C ASN A 91 15.63 20.13 3.40
N MET A 92 16.67 19.41 2.97
CA MET A 92 18.02 19.41 3.55
C MET A 92 18.97 20.26 2.72
#